data_AF-A0A3B4UPN1-F1
#
_entry.id   AF-A0A3B4UPN1-F1
#
_cell.length_a   1.000
_cell.length_b   1.000
_cell.length_c   1.000
_cell.angle_alpha   90.00
_cell.angle_beta   90.00
_cell.angle_gamma   90.00
#
_symmetry.space_group_name_H-M   'P 1'
#
loop_
_entity.id
_entity.type
_entity.pdbx_description
1 polymer ?
#
loop_
_entity_poly.entity_id
_entity_poly.type
_entity_poly.pdbx_seq_one_letter_code
_entity_poly.pdbx_strand_id
1 'polypeptide(L)'
;MKHFVLVVLGSLLLSPQQAHGVRDDRSNCKPITSSFCQGVGYTTTLHPSGASGFSLQQIGQIVETACSPGVSILMCRTALPECGSEDDSRKKPCRALCEKVKTDCESVIRAKRLSWPMRLRCESLPESNCVQVISRLCIN
;
A
#
# COMPACT_ATOMS: atom_id res chain seq x y z
N MET A 1 63.96 -11.11 25.13
CA MET A 1 63.95 -12.59 24.95
C MET A 1 62.49 -12.97 24.71
N LYS A 2 62.02 -13.52 23.61
CA LYS A 2 62.66 -14.36 22.59
C LYS A 2 61.62 -14.51 21.45
N HIS A 3 61.99 -14.02 20.27
CA HIS A 3 61.69 -14.54 18.93
C HIS A 3 60.22 -14.63 18.44
N PHE A 4 59.89 -13.87 17.36
CA PHE A 4 59.83 -14.34 15.95
C PHE A 4 58.86 -15.53 15.82
N VAL A 5 57.71 -15.40 15.14
CA VAL A 5 57.63 -15.63 13.68
C VAL A 5 56.54 -14.75 13.03
N LEU A 6 56.96 -13.93 12.07
CA LEU A 6 56.12 -13.42 10.97
C LEU A 6 55.74 -14.62 10.08
N VAL A 7 54.50 -15.12 10.20
CA VAL A 7 53.91 -16.00 9.17
C VAL A 7 52.84 -15.18 8.45
N VAL A 8 53.28 -14.36 7.50
CA VAL A 8 52.42 -13.77 6.48
C VAL A 8 52.43 -14.73 5.29
N LEU A 9 51.72 -15.87 5.39
CA LEU A 9 51.45 -16.74 4.25
C LEU A 9 50.10 -17.44 4.45
N GLY A 10 49.08 -16.95 3.75
CA GLY A 10 47.92 -17.71 3.29
C GLY A 10 46.95 -18.25 4.34
N SER A 11 45.90 -17.50 4.68
CA SER A 11 44.56 -18.08 4.90
C SER A 11 43.49 -17.01 4.76
N LEU A 12 42.40 -17.40 4.10
CA LEU A 12 41.27 -16.58 3.72
C LEU A 12 40.70 -15.77 4.89
N LEU A 13 40.41 -14.49 4.63
CA LEU A 13 39.52 -13.66 5.41
C LEU A 13 38.14 -14.32 5.49
N LEU A 14 37.84 -15.00 6.59
CA LEU A 14 36.48 -15.34 6.98
C LEU A 14 36.17 -14.55 8.25
N SER A 15 35.95 -13.25 8.08
CA SER A 15 35.14 -12.51 9.04
C SER A 15 33.76 -13.18 9.07
N PRO A 16 33.17 -13.45 10.24
CA PRO A 16 31.75 -13.76 10.27
C PRO A 16 31.05 -12.49 9.81
N GLN A 17 30.60 -12.48 8.55
CA GLN A 17 29.65 -11.48 8.11
C GLN A 17 28.48 -11.60 9.09
N GLN A 18 28.30 -10.60 9.95
CA GLN A 18 27.02 -10.37 10.59
C GLN A 18 26.03 -10.25 9.44
N ALA A 19 25.33 -11.36 9.17
CA ALA A 19 24.09 -11.33 8.43
C ALA A 19 23.21 -10.35 9.19
N HIS A 20 23.18 -9.10 8.72
CA HIS A 20 22.06 -8.22 8.98
C HIS A 20 20.88 -9.00 8.43
N GLY A 21 20.19 -9.72 9.33
CA GLY A 21 18.95 -10.38 9.00
C GLY A 21 18.05 -9.29 8.46
N VAL A 22 17.86 -9.28 7.14
CA VAL A 22 16.76 -8.58 6.52
C VAL A 22 15.54 -9.11 7.25
N ARG A 23 14.96 -8.28 8.13
CA ARG A 23 13.69 -8.59 8.78
C ARG A 23 12.72 -8.82 7.64
N ASP A 24 12.37 -10.08 7.39
CA ASP A 24 11.38 -10.44 6.40
C ASP A 24 10.02 -9.94 6.93
N ASP A 25 9.69 -8.71 6.57
CA ASP A 25 8.44 -8.03 6.92
C ASP A 25 7.22 -8.82 6.41
N ARG A 26 7.44 -9.80 5.51
CA ARG A 26 6.42 -10.75 5.05
C ARG A 26 5.86 -11.65 6.15
N SER A 27 6.62 -11.91 7.21
CA SER A 27 6.15 -12.72 8.35
C SER A 27 4.93 -12.12 9.08
N ASN A 28 4.70 -10.81 8.93
CA ASN A 28 3.57 -10.11 9.55
C ASN A 28 2.41 -9.83 8.58
N CYS A 29 2.53 -10.18 7.30
CA CYS A 29 1.43 -10.00 6.35
C CYS A 29 0.21 -10.83 6.75
N LYS A 30 -0.97 -10.22 6.70
CA LYS A 30 -2.26 -10.89 6.89
C LYS A 30 -3.12 -10.74 5.63
N PRO A 31 -4.00 -11.73 5.35
CA PRO A 31 -4.90 -11.64 4.21
C PRO A 31 -5.93 -10.52 4.39
N ILE A 32 -6.35 -9.90 3.29
CA ILE A 32 -7.49 -8.99 3.25
C ILE A 32 -8.77 -9.82 3.34
N THR A 33 -9.55 -9.61 4.40
CA THR A 33 -10.82 -10.32 4.63
C THR A 33 -12.04 -9.48 4.24
N SER A 34 -11.88 -8.17 4.06
CA SER A 34 -12.94 -7.27 3.61
C SER A 34 -13.33 -7.56 2.16
N SER A 35 -14.53 -8.11 1.96
CA SER A 35 -15.05 -8.50 0.63
C SER A 35 -15.07 -7.33 -0.37
N PHE A 36 -15.45 -6.13 0.07
CA PHE A 36 -15.47 -4.92 -0.76
C PHE A 36 -14.08 -4.45 -1.23
N CYS A 37 -13.00 -5.01 -0.69
CA CYS A 37 -11.61 -4.73 -1.11
C CYS A 37 -10.95 -5.89 -1.86
N GLN A 38 -11.72 -6.89 -2.30
CA GLN A 38 -11.20 -7.93 -3.17
C GLN A 38 -10.98 -7.39 -4.60
N GLY A 39 -10.01 -7.93 -5.32
CA GLY A 39 -9.77 -7.59 -6.73
C GLY A 39 -9.03 -6.26 -7.00
N VAL A 40 -8.51 -5.59 -5.96
CA VAL A 40 -7.78 -4.30 -6.10
C VAL A 40 -6.31 -4.45 -6.52
N GLY A 41 -5.89 -5.67 -6.85
CA GLY A 41 -4.57 -6.01 -7.41
C GLY A 41 -3.57 -6.64 -6.43
N TYR A 42 -3.97 -6.89 -5.18
CA TYR A 42 -3.17 -7.58 -4.16
C TYR A 42 -4.10 -8.19 -3.11
N THR A 43 -3.57 -9.06 -2.25
CA THR A 43 -4.38 -9.88 -1.32
C THR A 43 -3.93 -9.83 0.14
N THR A 44 -2.82 -9.17 0.44
CA THR A 44 -2.24 -9.14 1.79
C THR A 44 -1.88 -7.72 2.24
N THR A 45 -1.95 -7.48 3.54
CA THR A 45 -1.63 -6.19 4.17
C THR A 45 -1.00 -6.41 5.55
N LEU A 46 -0.20 -5.44 6.01
CA LEU A 46 0.25 -5.37 7.41
C LEU A 46 -0.83 -4.83 8.35
N HIS A 47 -1.88 -4.21 7.80
CA HIS A 47 -2.92 -3.52 8.57
C HIS A 47 -4.30 -4.12 8.30
N PRO A 48 -4.58 -5.38 8.70
CA PRO A 48 -5.84 -6.05 8.37
C PRO A 48 -7.08 -5.37 8.97
N SER A 49 -6.92 -4.55 10.01
CA SER A 49 -8.00 -3.73 10.60
C SER A 49 -8.09 -2.32 10.01
N GLY A 50 -7.27 -1.99 9.00
CA GLY A 50 -7.13 -0.65 8.44
C GLY A 50 -5.90 0.09 8.95
N ALA A 51 -5.29 0.88 8.07
CA ALA A 51 -4.20 1.79 8.37
C ALA A 51 -4.68 2.91 9.31
N SER A 52 -3.74 3.52 10.04
CA SER A 52 -4.05 4.52 11.05
C SER A 52 -4.89 5.68 10.52
N GLY A 53 -6.06 5.88 11.14
CA GLY A 53 -7.01 6.92 10.75
C GLY A 53 -7.98 6.53 9.63
N PHE A 54 -8.06 5.25 9.28
CA PHE A 54 -9.10 4.67 8.44
C PHE A 54 -9.94 3.67 9.22
N SER A 55 -11.26 3.71 9.01
CA SER A 55 -12.20 2.71 9.51
C SER A 55 -12.68 1.85 8.34
N LEU A 56 -12.50 0.53 8.41
CA LEU A 56 -12.96 -0.37 7.35
C LEU A 56 -14.48 -0.36 7.18
N GLN A 57 -15.23 -0.09 8.24
CA GLN A 57 -16.67 0.09 8.16
C GLN A 57 -17.03 1.30 7.28
N GLN A 58 -16.39 2.46 7.52
CA GLN A 58 -16.62 3.66 6.72
C GLN A 58 -16.18 3.45 5.27
N ILE A 59 -15.03 2.80 5.07
CA ILE A 59 -14.50 2.50 3.74
C ILE A 59 -15.47 1.61 2.96
N GLY A 60 -15.99 0.54 3.58
CA GLY A 60 -16.99 -0.33 2.98
C GLY A 60 -18.23 0.45 2.54
N GLN A 61 -18.78 1.28 3.42
CA GLN A 61 -19.96 2.11 3.11
C GLN A 61 -19.74 3.03 1.89
N ILE A 62 -18.54 3.59 1.74
CA ILE A 62 -18.20 4.45 0.58
C ILE A 62 -18.01 3.60 -0.68
N VAL A 63 -17.29 2.48 -0.59
CA VAL A 63 -17.05 1.58 -1.74
C VAL A 63 -18.36 1.04 -2.29
N GLU A 64 -19.28 0.64 -1.43
CA GLU A 64 -20.61 0.12 -1.79
C GLU A 64 -21.51 1.16 -2.49
N THR A 65 -21.19 2.46 -2.42
CA THR A 65 -21.91 3.46 -3.21
C THR A 65 -21.65 3.33 -4.71
N ALA A 66 -20.53 2.70 -5.11
CA ALA A 66 -20.13 2.53 -6.50
C ALA A 66 -20.17 3.83 -7.35
N CYS A 67 -20.01 4.99 -6.71
CA CYS A 67 -20.14 6.31 -7.32
C CYS A 67 -19.11 6.60 -8.41
N SER A 68 -17.98 5.90 -8.41
CA SER A 68 -16.92 6.01 -9.42
C SER A 68 -16.34 4.63 -9.72
N PRO A 69 -15.95 4.33 -10.97
CA PRO A 69 -15.24 3.09 -11.29
C PRO A 69 -13.95 2.87 -10.49
N GLY A 70 -13.35 3.96 -9.99
CA GLY A 70 -12.13 3.92 -9.18
C GLY A 70 -12.31 3.89 -7.67
N VAL A 71 -13.55 3.90 -7.17
CA VAL A 71 -13.81 4.09 -5.73
C VAL A 71 -13.21 2.99 -4.87
N SER A 72 -13.35 1.71 -5.28
CA SER A 72 -12.77 0.56 -4.57
C SER A 72 -11.25 0.63 -4.56
N ILE A 73 -10.63 0.89 -5.71
CA ILE A 73 -9.17 0.99 -5.84
C ILE A 73 -8.62 2.09 -4.92
N LEU A 74 -9.20 3.31 -4.97
CA LEU A 74 -8.72 4.42 -4.13
C LEU A 74 -8.87 4.13 -2.64
N MET A 75 -10.07 3.75 -2.22
CA MET A 75 -10.40 3.61 -0.80
C MET A 75 -9.64 2.44 -0.17
N CYS A 76 -9.62 1.29 -0.85
CA CYS A 76 -8.95 0.08 -0.33
C CYS A 76 -7.43 0.20 -0.34
N ARG A 77 -6.80 0.72 -1.41
CA ARG A 77 -5.33 0.90 -1.42
C ARG A 77 -4.84 1.90 -0.40
N THR A 78 -5.67 2.86 -0.02
CA THR A 78 -5.33 3.83 1.03
C THR A 78 -5.52 3.23 2.42
N ALA A 79 -6.64 2.53 2.66
CA ALA A 79 -6.98 2.00 3.97
C ALA A 79 -6.30 0.66 4.30
N LEU A 80 -5.97 -0.15 3.31
CA LEU A 80 -5.39 -1.49 3.45
C LEU A 80 -4.15 -1.62 2.57
N PRO A 81 -3.07 -0.84 2.80
CA PRO A 81 -1.91 -0.83 1.91
C PRO A 81 -1.32 -2.24 1.76
N GLU A 82 -0.85 -2.55 0.56
CA GLU A 82 -0.27 -3.85 0.21
C GLU A 82 0.96 -4.16 1.07
N CYS A 83 1.10 -5.44 1.42
CA CYS A 83 2.21 -5.93 2.22
C CYS A 83 3.47 -6.14 1.37
N GLY A 84 4.61 -5.62 1.82
CA GLY A 84 5.93 -5.88 1.23
C GLY A 84 6.94 -4.75 1.44
N SER A 85 8.12 -4.88 0.82
CA SER A 85 9.22 -3.91 0.86
C SER A 85 8.93 -2.66 0.01
N GLU A 86 9.52 -1.52 0.41
CA GLU A 86 9.14 -0.18 -0.07
C GLU A 86 9.26 0.04 -1.58
N ASP A 87 10.13 -0.71 -2.28
CA ASP A 87 10.48 -0.43 -3.67
C ASP A 87 9.49 -0.93 -4.74
N ASP A 88 8.69 -1.98 -4.47
CA ASP A 88 7.85 -2.56 -5.55
C ASP A 88 6.38 -2.83 -5.14
N SER A 89 6.08 -2.85 -3.84
CA SER A 89 4.81 -3.38 -3.31
C SER A 89 3.89 -2.36 -2.64
N ARG A 90 4.22 -1.06 -2.64
CA ARG A 90 3.41 -0.02 -1.96
C ARG A 90 2.99 1.13 -2.86
N LYS A 91 2.64 0.85 -4.12
CA LYS A 91 2.13 1.89 -5.02
C LYS A 91 0.80 2.43 -4.49
N LYS A 92 0.87 3.66 -3.95
CA LYS A 92 -0.30 4.45 -3.56
C LYS A 92 -1.15 4.76 -4.80
N PRO A 93 -2.45 5.03 -4.63
CA PRO A 93 -3.27 5.64 -5.67
C PRO A 93 -2.65 6.97 -6.12
N CYS A 94 -2.77 7.28 -7.41
CA CYS A 94 -2.34 8.57 -7.90
C CYS A 94 -3.27 9.70 -7.48
N ARG A 95 -2.74 10.94 -7.42
CA ARG A 95 -3.53 12.14 -7.15
C ARG A 95 -4.70 12.31 -8.12
N ALA A 96 -4.46 12.16 -9.41
CA ALA A 96 -5.50 12.29 -10.44
C ALA A 96 -6.67 11.30 -10.23
N LEU A 97 -6.37 10.06 -9.83
CA LEU A 97 -7.40 9.08 -9.47
C LEU A 97 -8.21 9.54 -8.26
N CYS A 98 -7.54 10.05 -7.21
CA CYS A 98 -8.21 10.56 -6.02
C CYS A 98 -9.12 11.74 -6.32
N GLU A 99 -8.64 12.72 -7.08
CA GLU A 99 -9.42 13.90 -7.46
C GLU A 99 -10.64 13.49 -8.27
N LYS A 100 -10.47 12.59 -9.25
CA LYS A 100 -11.59 12.09 -10.05
C LYS A 100 -12.65 11.40 -9.19
N VAL A 101 -12.24 10.45 -8.34
CA VAL A 101 -13.18 9.75 -7.45
C VAL A 101 -13.83 10.72 -6.48
N LYS A 102 -13.10 11.69 -5.93
CA LYS A 102 -13.66 12.70 -5.04
C LYS A 102 -14.74 13.50 -5.75
N THR A 103 -14.48 14.00 -6.96
CA THR A 103 -15.47 14.70 -7.78
C THR A 103 -16.71 13.85 -8.05
N ASP A 104 -16.53 12.59 -8.46
CA ASP A 104 -17.64 11.67 -8.77
C ASP A 104 -18.49 11.33 -7.52
N CYS A 105 -17.84 11.22 -6.35
CA CYS A 105 -18.44 10.63 -5.15
C CYS A 105 -18.89 11.63 -4.09
N GLU A 106 -18.39 12.86 -4.08
CA GLU A 106 -18.61 13.82 -2.98
C GLU A 106 -20.11 14.10 -2.74
N SER A 107 -20.88 14.26 -3.82
CA SER A 107 -22.33 14.48 -3.73
C SER A 107 -23.07 13.28 -3.15
N VAL A 108 -22.71 12.06 -3.57
CA VAL A 108 -23.30 10.78 -3.13
C VAL A 108 -22.97 10.50 -1.67
N ILE A 109 -21.70 10.66 -1.28
CA ILE A 109 -21.24 10.52 0.11
C ILE A 109 -22.02 11.45 1.02
N ARG A 110 -22.14 12.73 0.64
CA ARG A 110 -22.91 13.71 1.40
C ARG A 110 -24.40 13.35 1.50
N ALA A 111 -25.01 12.92 0.39
CA ALA A 111 -26.42 12.53 0.36
C ALA A 111 -26.71 11.34 1.28
N LYS A 112 -25.77 10.38 1.37
CA LYS A 112 -25.84 9.25 2.29
C LYS A 112 -25.41 9.57 3.73
N ARG A 113 -25.18 10.85 4.06
CA ARG A 113 -24.69 11.30 5.38
C ARG A 113 -23.37 10.64 5.79
N LEU A 114 -22.58 10.21 4.81
CA LEU A 114 -21.21 9.76 5.00
C LEU A 114 -20.28 10.97 4.93
N SER A 115 -19.06 10.80 5.45
CA SER A 115 -17.99 11.79 5.33
C SER A 115 -16.84 11.21 4.52
N TRP A 116 -16.18 12.08 3.75
CA TRP A 116 -14.91 11.72 3.10
C TRP A 116 -13.84 11.47 4.17
N PRO A 117 -13.01 10.41 4.07
CA PRO A 117 -12.01 10.11 5.09
C PRO A 117 -11.00 11.26 5.24
N MET A 118 -10.89 11.83 6.43
CA MET A 118 -10.09 13.03 6.68
C MET A 118 -8.59 12.85 6.38
N ARG A 119 -8.08 11.62 6.52
CA ARG A 119 -6.68 11.27 6.21
C ARG A 119 -6.42 11.08 4.72
N LEU A 120 -7.47 10.96 3.89
CA LEU A 120 -7.34 10.85 2.44
C LEU A 120 -7.40 12.24 1.79
N ARG A 121 -6.24 12.91 1.76
CA ARG A 121 -6.06 14.18 1.06
C ARG A 121 -5.41 13.93 -0.29
N CYS A 122 -6.08 14.27 -1.39
CA CYS A 122 -5.57 13.96 -2.73
C CYS A 122 -4.21 14.61 -3.00
N GLU A 123 -3.95 15.78 -2.41
CA GLU A 123 -2.68 16.50 -2.54
C GLU A 123 -1.50 15.74 -1.94
N SER A 124 -1.76 14.85 -0.97
CA SER A 124 -0.72 14.00 -0.33
C SER A 124 -0.36 12.76 -1.14
N LEU A 125 -1.08 12.49 -2.23
CA LEU A 125 -0.82 11.38 -3.12
C LEU A 125 0.19 11.76 -4.23
N PRO A 126 0.98 10.77 -4.70
CA PRO A 126 1.95 11.00 -5.77
C PRO A 126 1.27 11.30 -7.11
N GLU A 127 1.97 12.04 -7.97
CA GLU A 127 1.54 12.30 -9.35
C GLU A 127 1.94 11.17 -10.31
N SER A 128 3.08 10.53 -10.08
CA SER A 128 3.67 9.48 -10.93
C SER A 128 4.08 8.25 -10.11
N ASN A 129 4.42 7.14 -10.81
CA ASN A 129 4.79 5.86 -10.19
C ASN A 129 3.75 5.33 -9.18
N CYS A 130 2.48 5.46 -9.55
CA CYS A 130 1.34 5.21 -8.67
C CYS A 130 0.22 4.49 -9.43
N VAL A 131 -0.83 4.08 -8.72
CA VAL A 131 -1.94 3.33 -9.32
C VAL A 131 -3.01 4.24 -9.88
N GLN A 132 -3.38 3.97 -11.13
CA GLN A 132 -4.48 4.58 -11.87
C GLN A 132 -5.53 3.52 -12.19
N VAL A 133 -6.77 3.95 -12.44
CA VAL A 133 -7.73 3.09 -13.13
C VAL A 133 -7.40 3.18 -14.61
N ILE A 134 -7.08 2.05 -15.24
CA ILE A 134 -7.07 2.00 -16.71
C ILE A 134 -8.54 2.15 -17.10
N SER A 135 -8.95 3.35 -17.53
CA SER A 135 -10.15 3.49 -18.32
C SER A 135 -9.91 2.61 -19.54
N ARG A 136 -10.45 1.38 -19.53
CA ARG A 136 -10.64 0.67 -20.79
C ARG A 136 -11.48 1.63 -21.61
N LEU A 137 -10.86 2.32 -22.57
CA LEU A 137 -11.61 2.97 -23.62
C LEU A 137 -12.49 1.84 -24.16
N CYS A 138 -13.80 1.97 -23.99
CA CYS A 138 -14.73 1.30 -24.89
C CYS A 138 -14.45 1.94 -26.25
N ILE A 139 -13.49 1.39 -26.99
CA ILE A 139 -13.37 1.66 -28.41
C ILE A 139 -14.63 1.03 -29.00
N ASN A 140 -15.58 1.89 -29.40
CA ASN A 140 -16.76 1.50 -30.18
C ASN A 140 -16.34 0.87 -31.50
#